data_AF-A0A1A9APL4-F1
#
_entry.id   AF-A0A1A9APL4-F1
#
_cell.length_a   1.000
_cell.length_b   1.000
_cell.length_c   1.000
_cell.angle_alpha   90.00
_cell.angle_beta   90.00
_cell.angle_gamma   90.00
#
_symmetry.space_group_name_H-M   'P 1'
#
loop_
_entity.id
_entity.type
_entity.pdbx_description
1 polymer ?
#
loop_
_entity_poly.entity_id
_entity_poly.type
_entity_poly.pdbx_seq_one_letter_code
_entity_poly.pdbx_strand_id
1 'polypeptide(L)'
;MNFQKTILKGLPKYELYRKLDDKNDNHDYSSYCTFIKDLESTYNGISELCSMFARNLIKLDEILSDEDDKDECCRFFRLWIHDRIRKNVSTQGNNPDVNTVIRKFFPLLSTVKSKSRTNNCNYKYVQENTLDSWKKWKDLYDFIKNYNEIQNKIKSNDISCLKYLEYYQYIEGIYNVYKQDCCNNNNPKCPFPNGSNPWCQKTDTLPKLE
;
A
#
# COMPACT_ATOMS: atom_id res chain seq x y z
N MET A 1 -13.94 12.81 -3.73
CA MET A 1 -13.01 13.71 -3.00
C MET A 1 -11.66 12.99 -2.82
N ASN A 2 -10.53 13.67 -3.01
CA ASN A 2 -9.21 13.06 -2.83
C ASN A 2 -8.69 13.31 -1.39
N PHE A 3 -9.23 12.56 -0.43
CA PHE A 3 -8.90 12.70 1.00
C PHE A 3 -7.39 12.63 1.28
N GLN A 4 -6.66 11.83 0.49
CA GLN A 4 -5.21 11.67 0.61
C GLN A 4 -4.45 13.00 0.51
N LYS A 5 -4.84 13.88 -0.43
CA LYS A 5 -4.16 15.17 -0.62
C LYS A 5 -4.50 16.21 0.45
N THR A 6 -5.71 16.13 1.01
CA THR A 6 -6.24 17.17 1.91
C THR A 6 -5.95 16.85 3.38
N ILE A 7 -6.10 15.59 3.77
CA ILE A 7 -6.04 15.17 5.18
C ILE A 7 -4.68 14.56 5.50
N LEU A 8 -4.22 13.62 4.67
CA LEU A 8 -3.03 12.81 4.97
C LEU A 8 -1.71 13.46 4.56
N LYS A 9 -1.74 14.44 3.66
CA LYS A 9 -0.51 15.13 3.19
C LYS A 9 0.28 15.72 4.38
N GLY A 10 1.58 15.46 4.42
CA GLY A 10 2.47 15.92 5.49
C GLY A 10 2.37 15.13 6.79
N LEU A 11 1.55 14.07 6.87
CA LEU A 11 1.50 13.23 8.05
C LEU A 11 2.65 12.20 8.04
N PRO A 12 3.35 11.95 9.15
CA PRO A 12 4.58 11.15 9.19
C PRO A 12 4.45 9.77 8.54
N LYS A 13 3.41 9.00 8.87
CA LYS A 13 3.23 7.64 8.30
C LYS A 13 2.83 7.70 6.82
N TYR A 14 2.10 8.72 6.40
CA TYR A 14 1.80 8.92 4.97
C TYR A 14 3.03 9.35 4.17
N GLU A 15 3.96 10.10 4.76
CA GLU A 15 5.20 10.54 4.11
C GLU A 15 6.21 9.39 3.88
N LEU A 16 6.05 8.24 4.53
CA LEU A 16 6.87 7.05 4.25
C LEU A 16 6.78 6.61 2.78
N TYR A 17 5.62 6.78 2.14
CA TYR A 17 5.46 6.48 0.71
C TYR A 17 6.34 7.36 -0.18
N ARG A 18 6.64 8.60 0.25
CA ARG A 18 7.53 9.50 -0.49
C ARG A 18 8.95 8.95 -0.55
N LYS A 19 9.42 8.29 0.51
CA LYS A 19 10.73 7.64 0.53
C LYS A 19 10.80 6.48 -0.46
N LEU A 20 9.72 5.71 -0.56
CA LEU A 20 9.58 4.63 -1.56
C LEU A 20 9.47 5.16 -3.00
N ASP A 21 9.02 6.41 -3.16
CA ASP A 21 8.85 7.08 -4.45
C ASP A 21 10.13 7.69 -5.02
N ASP A 22 11.21 7.76 -4.24
CA ASP A 22 12.52 8.21 -4.70
C ASP A 22 12.98 7.38 -5.91
N LYS A 23 13.75 7.96 -6.84
CA LYS A 23 14.26 7.28 -8.05
C LYS A 23 15.79 7.19 -8.10
N ASN A 24 16.47 7.65 -7.06
CA ASN A 24 17.93 7.55 -6.94
C ASN A 24 18.37 6.09 -6.98
N ASP A 25 19.50 5.84 -7.65
CA ASP A 25 20.14 4.53 -7.82
C ASP A 25 19.26 3.44 -8.47
N ASN A 26 18.14 3.82 -9.11
CA ASN A 26 17.18 2.85 -9.63
C ASN A 26 17.76 1.98 -10.76
N HIS A 27 18.69 2.53 -11.55
CA HIS A 27 19.30 1.87 -12.69
C HIS A 27 20.02 0.55 -12.34
N ASP A 28 20.63 0.48 -11.15
CA ASP A 28 21.38 -0.69 -10.65
C ASP A 28 20.49 -1.93 -10.44
N TYR A 29 19.18 -1.74 -10.34
CA TYR A 29 18.20 -2.79 -10.04
C TYR A 29 17.42 -3.27 -11.27
N SER A 30 17.69 -2.69 -12.45
CA SER A 30 17.02 -3.05 -13.70
C SER A 30 17.27 -4.49 -14.15
N SER A 31 18.36 -5.11 -13.69
CA SER A 31 18.70 -6.51 -13.97
C SER A 31 17.67 -7.50 -13.42
N TYR A 32 16.95 -7.14 -12.35
CA TYR A 32 15.86 -7.96 -11.80
C TYR A 32 14.59 -7.94 -12.66
N CYS A 33 14.49 -6.99 -13.60
CA CYS A 33 13.24 -6.65 -14.29
C CYS A 33 13.07 -7.24 -15.69
N THR A 34 13.87 -8.24 -16.05
CA THR A 34 13.86 -8.84 -17.39
C THR A 34 12.48 -9.37 -17.82
N PHE A 35 11.72 -9.97 -16.90
CA PHE A 35 10.40 -10.57 -17.15
C PHE A 35 9.23 -9.58 -17.28
N ILE A 36 9.48 -8.29 -17.01
CA ILE A 36 8.49 -7.21 -17.11
C ILE A 36 8.71 -6.36 -18.37
N LYS A 37 9.84 -6.49 -19.05
CA LYS A 37 10.17 -5.67 -20.23
C LYS A 37 9.13 -5.76 -21.35
N ASP A 38 8.48 -6.90 -21.52
CA ASP A 38 7.43 -7.10 -22.52
C ASP A 38 6.17 -6.25 -22.24
N LEU A 39 5.96 -5.82 -21.00
CA LEU A 39 4.85 -4.95 -20.63
C LEU A 39 5.09 -3.47 -20.95
N GLU A 40 6.32 -3.05 -21.20
CA GLU A 40 6.68 -1.63 -21.34
C GLU A 40 5.93 -0.94 -22.48
N SER A 41 5.71 -1.66 -23.59
CA SER A 41 4.97 -1.14 -24.74
C SER A 41 3.49 -0.87 -24.45
N THR A 42 2.91 -1.60 -23.49
CA THR A 42 1.50 -1.48 -23.09
C THR A 42 1.33 -0.55 -21.89
N TYR A 43 2.28 -0.58 -20.96
CA TYR A 43 2.28 0.16 -19.71
C TYR A 43 3.63 0.88 -19.57
N ASN A 44 3.74 2.04 -20.21
CA ASN A 44 4.93 2.88 -20.16
C ASN A 44 5.32 3.19 -18.71
N GLY A 45 6.61 3.05 -18.40
CA GLY A 45 7.16 3.23 -17.06
C GLY A 45 7.06 2.01 -16.14
N ILE A 46 6.52 0.86 -16.60
CA ILE A 46 6.43 -0.34 -15.77
C ILE A 46 7.81 -0.93 -15.45
N SER A 47 8.79 -0.79 -16.35
CA SER A 47 10.19 -1.21 -16.11
C SER A 47 10.87 -0.33 -15.05
N GLU A 48 10.57 0.97 -15.05
CA GLU A 48 11.04 1.90 -14.00
C GLU A 48 10.43 1.51 -12.65
N LEU A 49 9.12 1.25 -12.61
CA LEU A 49 8.43 0.79 -11.40
C LEU A 49 8.98 -0.55 -10.90
N CYS A 50 9.29 -1.48 -11.79
CA CYS A 50 9.92 -2.75 -11.43
C CYS A 50 11.28 -2.53 -10.77
N SER A 51 12.10 -1.63 -11.30
CA SER A 51 13.41 -1.32 -10.73
C SER A 51 13.24 -0.72 -9.33
N MET A 52 12.25 0.18 -9.16
CA MET A 52 11.94 0.78 -7.86
C MET A 52 11.48 -0.27 -6.87
N PHE A 53 10.63 -1.21 -7.30
CA PHE A 53 10.22 -2.36 -6.51
C PHE A 53 11.42 -3.16 -6.02
N ALA A 54 12.34 -3.51 -6.92
CA ALA A 54 13.50 -4.31 -6.58
C ALA A 54 14.43 -3.60 -5.58
N ARG A 55 14.75 -2.32 -5.83
CA ARG A 55 15.53 -1.48 -4.92
C ARG A 55 14.85 -1.38 -3.55
N ASN A 56 13.58 -1.00 -3.53
CA ASN A 56 12.85 -0.75 -2.29
C ASN A 56 12.74 -2.00 -1.44
N LEU A 57 12.57 -3.17 -2.04
CA LEU A 57 12.52 -4.43 -1.30
C LEU A 57 13.89 -4.83 -0.73
N ILE A 58 14.98 -4.60 -1.47
CA ILE A 58 16.35 -4.91 -1.01
C ILE A 58 16.78 -3.97 0.12
N LYS A 59 16.48 -2.67 -0.02
CA LYS A 59 16.88 -1.60 0.90
C LYS A 59 15.76 -1.20 1.88
N LEU A 60 14.75 -2.05 2.09
CA LEU A 60 13.52 -1.64 2.78
C LEU A 60 13.78 -1.10 4.19
N ASP A 61 14.58 -1.82 4.97
CA ASP A 61 14.96 -1.42 6.35
C ASP A 61 15.76 -0.10 6.37
N GLU A 62 16.50 0.21 5.30
CA GLU A 62 17.28 1.46 5.21
C GLU A 62 16.36 2.64 4.84
N ILE A 63 15.50 2.44 3.84
CA ILE A 63 14.57 3.45 3.33
C ILE A 63 13.51 3.80 4.38
N LEU A 64 12.98 2.80 5.07
CA LEU A 64 11.96 2.95 6.12
C LEU A 64 12.56 2.81 7.52
N SER A 65 13.77 3.32 7.73
CA SER A 65 14.47 3.29 9.02
C SER A 65 13.75 4.03 10.16
N ASP A 66 12.75 4.87 9.86
CA ASP A 66 11.89 5.52 10.86
C ASP A 66 10.76 4.57 11.37
N GLU A 67 10.67 3.36 10.82
CA GLU A 67 9.72 2.32 11.23
C GLU A 67 10.47 1.11 11.76
N ASP A 68 10.42 0.92 13.08
CA ASP A 68 11.15 -0.16 13.75
C ASP A 68 10.53 -1.55 13.50
N ASP A 69 9.22 -1.60 13.23
CA ASP A 69 8.51 -2.84 12.96
C ASP A 69 8.71 -3.26 11.49
N LYS A 70 9.50 -4.33 11.29
CA LYS A 70 9.76 -4.88 9.96
C LYS A 70 8.51 -5.37 9.24
N ASP A 71 7.52 -5.90 9.96
CA ASP A 71 6.26 -6.30 9.36
C ASP A 71 5.48 -5.06 8.89
N GLU A 72 5.55 -3.95 9.63
CA GLU A 72 4.98 -2.66 9.21
C GLU A 72 5.65 -2.13 7.95
N CYS A 73 6.99 -2.16 7.88
CA CYS A 73 7.73 -1.84 6.65
C CYS A 73 7.22 -2.65 5.46
N CYS A 74 7.03 -3.96 5.63
CA CYS A 74 6.48 -4.82 4.58
C CYS A 74 5.03 -4.44 4.20
N ARG A 75 4.20 -4.05 5.18
CA ARG A 75 2.81 -3.60 4.92
C ARG A 75 2.80 -2.31 4.09
N PHE A 76 3.61 -1.31 4.46
CA PHE A 76 3.78 -0.07 3.68
C PHE A 76 4.28 -0.35 2.26
N PHE A 77 5.32 -1.17 2.11
CA PHE A 77 5.84 -1.57 0.81
C PHE A 77 4.78 -2.25 -0.07
N ARG A 78 4.01 -3.19 0.50
CA ARG A 78 2.94 -3.90 -0.23
C ARG A 78 1.85 -2.92 -0.69
N LEU A 79 1.36 -2.06 0.19
CA LEU A 79 0.35 -1.06 -0.17
C LEU A 79 0.87 -0.08 -1.23
N TRP A 80 2.12 0.33 -1.11
CA TRP A 80 2.80 1.20 -2.06
C TRP A 80 2.85 0.59 -3.47
N ILE A 81 3.36 -0.64 -3.62
CA ILE A 81 3.51 -1.23 -4.96
C ILE A 81 2.16 -1.43 -5.64
N HIS A 82 1.13 -1.87 -4.91
CA HIS A 82 -0.20 -2.04 -5.48
C HIS A 82 -0.84 -0.68 -5.87
N ASP A 83 -0.59 0.38 -5.10
CA ASP A 83 -1.02 1.73 -5.45
C ASP A 83 -0.31 2.28 -6.69
N ARG A 84 0.99 2.02 -6.82
CA ARG A 84 1.80 2.41 -7.99
C ARG A 84 1.40 1.66 -9.25
N ILE A 85 1.22 0.33 -9.16
CA ILE A 85 0.69 -0.48 -10.27
C ILE A 85 -0.68 0.05 -10.69
N ARG A 86 -1.60 0.29 -9.74
CA ARG A 86 -2.91 0.88 -10.04
C ARG A 86 -2.78 2.17 -10.84
N LYS A 87 -2.01 3.13 -10.31
CA LYS A 87 -1.84 4.46 -10.92
C LYS A 87 -1.21 4.37 -12.31
N ASN A 88 -0.21 3.50 -12.51
CA ASN A 88 0.45 3.34 -13.80
C ASN A 88 -0.47 2.70 -14.86
N VAL A 89 -1.20 1.65 -14.46
CA VAL A 89 -2.03 0.84 -15.36
C VAL A 89 -3.35 1.54 -15.70
N SER A 90 -4.00 2.20 -14.73
CA SER A 90 -5.28 2.89 -14.93
C SER A 90 -5.20 4.11 -15.86
N THR A 91 -4.01 4.64 -16.13
CA THR A 91 -3.83 5.82 -17.00
C THR A 91 -3.53 5.48 -18.45
N GLN A 92 -3.42 4.19 -18.80
CA GLN A 92 -2.79 3.76 -20.07
C GLN A 92 -3.62 2.78 -20.91
N GLY A 93 -4.91 2.57 -20.62
CA GLY A 93 -5.74 1.73 -21.49
C GLY A 93 -7.25 1.76 -21.21
N ASN A 94 -8.03 1.45 -22.25
CA ASN A 94 -9.43 1.07 -22.14
C ASN A 94 -9.47 -0.43 -21.82
N ASN A 95 -9.75 -0.79 -20.57
CA ASN A 95 -9.76 -2.17 -20.04
C ASN A 95 -8.37 -2.79 -19.79
N PRO A 96 -7.56 -2.21 -18.89
CA PRO A 96 -6.24 -2.74 -18.58
C PRO A 96 -6.30 -4.13 -17.93
N ASP A 97 -5.44 -5.04 -18.38
CA ASP A 97 -5.22 -6.35 -17.74
C ASP A 97 -4.25 -6.24 -16.55
N VAL A 98 -4.78 -5.68 -15.46
CA VAL A 98 -4.07 -5.46 -14.21
C VAL A 98 -3.55 -6.77 -13.60
N ASN A 99 -4.37 -7.81 -13.66
CA ASN A 99 -4.05 -9.10 -13.04
C ASN A 99 -2.81 -9.70 -13.69
N THR A 100 -2.65 -9.55 -15.01
CA THR A 100 -1.42 -9.91 -15.70
C THR A 100 -0.21 -9.12 -15.21
N VAL A 101 -0.36 -7.81 -14.97
CA VAL A 101 0.73 -6.98 -14.42
C VAL A 101 1.12 -7.44 -13.01
N ILE A 102 0.17 -7.53 -12.08
CA ILE A 102 0.45 -7.94 -10.69
C ILE A 102 1.07 -9.34 -10.65
N ARG A 103 0.57 -10.27 -11.48
CA ARG A 103 1.10 -11.64 -11.55
C ARG A 103 2.58 -11.67 -11.95
N LYS A 104 3.05 -10.74 -12.79
CA LYS A 104 4.49 -10.63 -13.15
C LYS A 104 5.35 -10.05 -12.02
N PHE A 105 4.80 -9.21 -11.14
CA PHE A 105 5.52 -8.74 -9.95
C PHE A 105 5.67 -9.83 -8.87
N PHE A 106 4.86 -10.89 -8.90
CA PHE A 106 4.92 -11.93 -7.87
C PHE A 106 6.21 -12.80 -7.92
N PRO A 107 6.67 -13.33 -9.08
CA PRO A 107 7.98 -14.00 -9.18
C PRO A 107 9.15 -13.07 -8.81
N LEU A 108 9.01 -11.77 -9.11
CA LEU A 108 10.00 -10.75 -8.76
C LEU A 108 10.15 -10.62 -7.25
N LEU A 109 9.04 -10.63 -6.49
CA LEU A 109 9.07 -10.66 -5.02
C LEU A 109 9.96 -11.79 -4.52
N SER A 110 9.73 -13.03 -4.97
CA SER A 110 10.50 -14.20 -4.54
C SER A 110 12.00 -14.06 -4.88
N THR A 111 12.31 -13.57 -6.08
CA THR A 111 13.69 -13.41 -6.57
C THR A 111 14.44 -12.35 -5.77
N VAL A 112 13.86 -11.16 -5.65
CA VAL A 112 14.48 -9.99 -5.01
C VAL A 112 14.57 -10.18 -3.50
N LYS A 113 13.56 -10.79 -2.88
CA LYS A 113 13.52 -11.06 -1.43
C LYS A 113 14.72 -11.89 -0.95
N SER A 114 15.23 -12.81 -1.77
CA SER A 114 16.45 -13.57 -1.46
C SER A 114 17.71 -12.71 -1.30
N LYS A 115 17.68 -11.48 -1.82
CA LYS A 115 18.76 -10.49 -1.76
C LYS A 115 18.54 -9.42 -0.70
N SER A 116 17.34 -9.36 -0.12
CA SER A 116 17.00 -8.42 0.94
C SER A 116 17.44 -8.96 2.30
N ARG A 117 17.89 -8.05 3.19
CA ARG A 117 18.07 -8.37 4.62
C ARG A 117 16.71 -8.65 5.30
N THR A 118 15.64 -8.11 4.74
CA THR A 118 14.26 -8.19 5.20
C THR A 118 13.53 -9.29 4.44
N ASN A 119 13.89 -10.54 4.72
CA ASN A 119 13.32 -11.71 4.06
C ASN A 119 11.97 -12.15 4.67
N ASN A 120 11.30 -11.33 5.48
CA ASN A 120 9.98 -11.60 6.05
C ASN A 120 8.83 -11.03 5.21
N CYS A 121 9.08 -10.09 4.28
CA CYS A 121 8.06 -9.54 3.39
C CYS A 121 7.50 -10.62 2.45
N ASN A 122 6.42 -11.27 2.87
CA ASN A 122 5.76 -12.34 2.13
C ASN A 122 4.33 -11.93 1.84
N TYR A 123 3.94 -12.03 0.57
CA TYR A 123 2.55 -11.97 0.20
C TYR A 123 2.28 -12.82 -1.03
N LYS A 124 1.06 -13.35 -1.12
CA LYS A 124 0.61 -14.15 -2.25
C LYS A 124 -0.15 -13.28 -3.24
N TYR A 125 -0.01 -13.59 -4.52
CA TYR A 125 -0.95 -13.14 -5.51
C TYR A 125 -2.31 -13.82 -5.31
N VAL A 126 -3.39 -13.04 -5.38
CA VAL A 126 -4.77 -13.51 -5.26
C VAL A 126 -5.57 -12.90 -6.39
N GLN A 127 -6.13 -13.75 -7.25
CA GLN A 127 -6.74 -13.32 -8.51
C GLN A 127 -7.99 -12.46 -8.33
N GLU A 128 -8.72 -12.67 -7.23
CA GLU A 128 -9.94 -11.96 -6.90
C GLU A 128 -9.67 -10.56 -6.32
N ASN A 129 -8.42 -10.22 -6.00
CA ASN A 129 -8.07 -8.90 -5.51
C ASN A 129 -8.04 -7.89 -6.65
N THR A 130 -8.93 -6.90 -6.58
CA THR A 130 -8.99 -5.83 -7.57
C THR A 130 -8.11 -4.63 -7.16
N LEU A 131 -7.80 -3.74 -8.12
CA LEU A 131 -7.14 -2.47 -7.81
C LEU A 131 -7.95 -1.59 -6.86
N ASP A 132 -9.27 -1.66 -6.95
CA ASP A 132 -10.17 -0.93 -6.04
C ASP A 132 -10.08 -1.49 -4.62
N SER A 133 -10.01 -2.82 -4.47
CA SER A 133 -9.77 -3.47 -3.18
C SER A 133 -8.45 -2.99 -2.57
N TRP A 134 -7.35 -3.02 -3.34
CA TRP A 134 -6.05 -2.52 -2.89
C TRP A 134 -6.06 -1.04 -2.53
N LYS A 135 -6.76 -0.22 -3.29
CA LYS A 135 -6.96 1.20 -2.97
C LYS A 135 -7.68 1.37 -1.63
N LYS A 136 -8.80 0.68 -1.44
CA LYS A 136 -9.61 0.74 -0.21
C LYS A 136 -8.80 0.29 1.01
N TRP A 137 -8.05 -0.81 0.89
CA TRP A 137 -7.20 -1.29 1.98
C TRP A 137 -6.10 -0.31 2.33
N LYS A 138 -5.48 0.34 1.33
CA LYS A 138 -4.53 1.41 1.56
C LYS A 138 -5.19 2.60 2.26
N ASP A 139 -6.35 3.04 1.80
CA ASP A 139 -7.06 4.19 2.38
C ASP A 139 -7.45 3.92 3.85
N LEU A 140 -7.90 2.70 4.16
CA LEU A 140 -8.13 2.24 5.52
C LEU A 140 -6.83 2.28 6.32
N TYR A 141 -5.78 1.61 5.83
CA TYR A 141 -4.49 1.54 6.52
C TYR A 141 -3.92 2.92 6.85
N ASP A 142 -3.95 3.83 5.88
CA ASP A 142 -3.46 5.18 6.02
C ASP A 142 -4.26 5.98 7.06
N PHE A 143 -5.59 5.82 7.13
CA PHE A 143 -6.42 6.51 8.13
C PHE A 143 -5.96 6.19 9.56
N ILE A 144 -5.76 4.92 9.88
CA ILE A 144 -5.49 4.54 11.27
C ILE A 144 -4.04 4.73 11.64
N LYS A 145 -3.10 4.45 10.73
CA LYS A 145 -1.69 4.73 11.01
C LYS A 145 -1.42 6.21 11.21
N ASN A 146 -2.31 7.08 10.72
CA ASN A 146 -2.23 8.52 10.93
C ASN A 146 -3.33 9.07 11.85
N TYR A 147 -4.09 8.22 12.57
CA TYR A 147 -5.27 8.67 13.31
C TYR A 147 -4.95 9.79 14.32
N ASN A 148 -3.92 9.59 15.15
CA ASN A 148 -3.50 10.60 16.14
C ASN A 148 -3.14 11.94 15.49
N GLU A 149 -2.51 11.91 14.32
CA GLU A 149 -2.12 13.13 13.61
C GLU A 149 -3.31 13.80 12.89
N ILE A 150 -4.27 13.00 12.43
CA ILE A 150 -5.55 13.51 11.94
C ILE A 150 -6.29 14.20 13.10
N GLN A 151 -6.31 13.63 14.31
CA GLN A 151 -6.88 14.27 15.50
C GLN A 151 -6.18 15.61 15.79
N ASN A 152 -4.85 15.66 15.72
CA ASN A 152 -4.09 16.89 15.94
C ASN A 152 -4.46 17.98 14.92
N LYS A 153 -4.56 17.64 13.63
CA LYS A 153 -4.97 18.58 12.57
C LYS A 153 -6.40 19.10 12.74
N ILE A 154 -7.28 18.33 13.35
CA ILE A 154 -8.65 18.79 13.65
C ILE A 154 -8.61 19.75 14.84
N LYS A 155 -7.87 19.41 15.90
CA LYS A 155 -7.69 20.28 17.08
C LYS A 155 -7.02 21.62 16.74
N SER A 156 -6.12 21.65 15.76
CA SER A 156 -5.48 22.87 15.26
C SER A 156 -6.32 23.66 14.26
N ASN A 157 -7.52 23.18 13.90
CA ASN A 157 -8.37 23.73 12.83
C ASN A 157 -7.74 23.71 11.42
N ASP A 158 -6.71 22.91 11.18
CA ASP A 158 -6.13 22.71 9.83
C ASP A 158 -7.08 21.95 8.90
N ILE A 159 -7.96 21.13 9.48
CA ILE A 159 -9.01 20.39 8.78
C ILE A 159 -10.33 20.65 9.47
N SER A 160 -11.38 20.97 8.70
CA SER A 160 -12.71 21.16 9.27
C SER A 160 -13.34 19.84 9.72
N CYS A 161 -14.13 19.89 10.79
CA CYS A 161 -14.88 18.73 11.29
C CYS A 161 -15.74 18.08 10.20
N LEU A 162 -16.37 18.87 9.32
CA LEU A 162 -17.14 18.35 8.18
C LEU A 162 -16.30 17.47 7.24
N LYS A 163 -15.10 17.91 6.86
CA LYS A 163 -14.19 17.13 6.00
C LYS A 163 -13.72 15.86 6.69
N TYR A 164 -13.47 15.93 8.00
CA TYR A 164 -13.15 14.75 8.79
C TYR A 164 -14.31 13.75 8.80
N LEU A 165 -15.54 14.20 9.05
CA LEU A 165 -16.72 13.33 9.11
C LEU A 165 -16.98 12.64 7.76
N GLU A 166 -16.85 13.36 6.64
CA GLU A 166 -16.94 12.77 5.29
C GLU A 166 -15.87 11.70 5.07
N TYR A 167 -14.63 11.98 5.49
CA TYR A 167 -13.54 11.00 5.36
C TYR A 167 -13.76 9.79 6.26
N TYR A 168 -14.17 10.01 7.51
CA TYR A 168 -14.46 8.95 8.46
C TYR A 168 -15.58 8.04 7.95
N GLN A 169 -16.69 8.60 7.45
CA GLN A 169 -17.80 7.81 6.88
C GLN A 169 -17.34 6.93 5.71
N TYR A 170 -16.48 7.47 4.84
CA TYR A 170 -15.87 6.70 3.76
C TYR A 170 -15.02 5.53 4.28
N ILE A 171 -14.16 5.78 5.28
CA ILE A 171 -13.31 4.76 5.88
C ILE A 171 -14.12 3.72 6.67
N GLU A 172 -15.17 4.13 7.37
CA GLU A 172 -16.07 3.26 8.11
C GLU A 172 -16.76 2.23 7.21
N GLY A 173 -17.23 2.66 6.03
CA GLY A 173 -17.75 1.75 5.02
C GLY A 173 -16.72 0.70 4.58
N ILE A 174 -15.46 1.10 4.38
CA ILE A 174 -14.38 0.17 4.01
C ILE A 174 -14.07 -0.78 5.17
N TYR A 175 -13.97 -0.25 6.39
CA TYR A 175 -13.68 -1.01 7.61
C TYR A 175 -14.72 -2.10 7.84
N ASN A 176 -16.01 -1.81 7.67
CA ASN A 176 -17.08 -2.79 7.88
C ASN A 176 -16.97 -3.98 6.92
N VAL A 177 -16.72 -3.72 5.63
CA VAL A 177 -16.49 -4.78 4.63
C VAL A 177 -15.23 -5.57 4.98
N TYR A 178 -14.14 -4.87 5.31
CA TYR A 178 -12.89 -5.52 5.70
C TYR A 178 -13.06 -6.40 6.94
N LYS A 179 -13.79 -5.93 7.96
CA LYS A 179 -14.03 -6.66 9.20
C LYS A 179 -14.77 -7.96 8.94
N GLN A 180 -15.81 -7.91 8.12
CA GLN A 180 -16.58 -9.09 7.72
C GLN A 180 -15.72 -10.08 6.93
N ASP A 181 -14.98 -9.60 5.93
CA ASP A 181 -14.26 -10.46 5.00
C ASP A 181 -12.95 -11.01 5.56
N CYS A 182 -12.27 -10.26 6.43
CA CYS A 182 -10.88 -10.49 6.81
C CYS A 182 -10.62 -10.67 8.30
N CYS A 183 -11.49 -10.19 9.19
CA CYS A 183 -11.28 -10.36 10.63
C CYS A 183 -11.96 -11.60 11.18
N ASN A 184 -13.06 -12.04 10.56
CA ASN A 184 -13.87 -13.14 11.06
C ASN A 184 -13.49 -14.51 10.46
N ASN A 185 -12.70 -14.53 9.37
CA ASN A 185 -12.36 -15.75 8.62
C ASN A 185 -10.92 -15.69 8.10
N ASN A 186 -10.28 -16.86 7.92
CA ASN A 186 -9.03 -17.00 7.16
C ASN A 186 -9.30 -16.89 5.66
N ASN A 187 -9.71 -15.71 5.21
CA ASN A 187 -10.02 -15.46 3.81
C ASN A 187 -8.72 -15.15 3.05
N PRO A 188 -8.37 -15.97 2.03
CA PRO A 188 -7.15 -15.77 1.27
C PRO A 188 -7.13 -14.46 0.49
N LYS A 189 -8.30 -13.81 0.29
CA LYS A 189 -8.42 -12.51 -0.38
C LYS A 189 -7.86 -11.35 0.43
N CYS A 190 -7.53 -11.54 1.70
CA CYS A 190 -7.15 -10.44 2.57
C CYS A 190 -5.71 -9.97 2.31
N PRO A 191 -5.46 -8.65 2.38
CA PRO A 191 -4.16 -8.07 2.09
C PRO A 191 -3.13 -8.37 3.17
N PHE A 192 -3.51 -8.92 4.32
CA PHE A 192 -2.59 -9.30 5.39
C PHE A 192 -3.06 -10.62 5.99
N PRO A 193 -2.18 -11.62 6.18
CA PRO A 193 -2.56 -12.92 6.70
C PRO A 193 -2.99 -12.86 8.19
N ASN A 194 -3.87 -13.79 8.59
CA ASN A 194 -4.16 -14.22 9.97
C ASN A 194 -4.37 -13.13 11.05
N GLY A 195 -5.15 -12.08 10.79
CA GLY A 195 -5.46 -11.12 11.86
C GLY A 195 -4.23 -10.44 12.47
N SER A 196 -3.06 -10.52 11.81
CA SER A 196 -1.82 -9.84 12.17
C SER A 196 -1.92 -8.33 11.98
N ASN A 197 -3.12 -7.83 11.70
CA ASN A 197 -3.47 -6.43 11.70
C ASN A 197 -4.09 -6.10 13.08
N PRO A 198 -3.56 -5.09 13.81
CA PRO A 198 -4.06 -4.56 15.09
C PRO A 198 -5.56 -4.14 15.23
N TRP A 199 -6.46 -4.60 14.37
CA TRP A 199 -7.79 -4.00 14.11
C TRP A 199 -8.88 -5.03 13.85
N CYS A 200 -8.46 -6.28 13.77
CA CYS A 200 -9.30 -7.44 13.74
C CYS A 200 -9.44 -8.07 15.14
N GLN A 201 -8.90 -7.46 16.20
CA GLN A 201 -9.14 -7.98 17.55
C GLN A 201 -10.59 -7.68 17.93
N LYS A 202 -11.22 -8.60 18.67
CA LYS A 202 -12.67 -8.57 18.95
C LYS A 202 -13.14 -7.28 19.64
N THR A 203 -12.25 -6.57 20.31
CA THR A 203 -12.51 -5.32 21.03
C THR A 203 -12.27 -4.06 20.20
N ASP A 204 -11.67 -4.18 19.02
CA ASP A 204 -11.30 -3.01 18.22
C ASP A 204 -12.51 -2.47 17.46
N THR A 205 -12.79 -1.19 17.69
CA THR A 205 -13.65 -0.36 16.84
C THR A 205 -12.76 0.56 16.00
N LEU A 206 -13.26 0.98 14.84
CA LEU A 206 -12.59 2.00 14.05
C LEU A 206 -12.51 3.28 14.93
N PRO A 207 -11.32 3.84 15.17
CA PRO A 207 -11.19 4.98 16.06
C PRO A 207 -11.89 6.20 15.46
N LYS A 208 -12.75 6.83 16.26
CA LYS A 208 -13.59 7.97 15.89
C LYS A 208 -13.36 9.10 16.88
N LEU A 209 -13.20 10.34 16.39
CA LEU A 209 -13.22 11.50 17.30
C LEU A 209 -14.63 11.63 17.88
N GLU A 210 -14.69 11.70 19.21
CA GLU A 210 -15.87 12.10 19.97
C GLU A 210 -16.05 13.63 19.95
#